data_AF-A0A975JF39-F1
#
_entry.id   AF-A0A975JF39-F1
#
_cell.length_a   1.000
_cell.length_b   1.000
_cell.length_c   1.000
_cell.angle_alpha   90.00
_cell.angle_beta   90.00
_cell.angle_gamma   90.00
#
_symmetry.space_group_name_H-M   'P 1'
#
loop_
_entity.id
_entity.type
_entity.pdbx_description
1 polymer ?
#
loop_
_entity_poly.entity_id
_entity_poly.type
_entity_poly.pdbx_seq_one_letter_code
_entity_poly.pdbx_strand_id
1 'polypeptide(L)'
;MRALSAFALVLGLAACGDPLAGLDRLSDVDVDQTDPAAAALPDAEEIAREGFLGTPAAEGADVPAQAQTTQAPGGLLGGLLRRAQNADPAAAVAADVAQSQSQQTPAAQTEVAALAADAAPARRGGLFGALAPGGSAPRDGPDARDVTFGTTLAFGEIARVCDARGKALGSKVGQTERRGLSLYDSNPAVLSKRTFYITGFDDNCPRQFTAANALLGAPSTYEQLRFGPAGQHLPYAATDQAYDRVKSSVCGARKTKPCGSKIGRLDRNTAFLSAYEFTEHNGRWKEFLMHDGAVLATAVKSAN
;
A
#
# COMPACT_ATOMS: atom_id res chain seq x y z
N MET A 1 45.49 -43.49 18.10
CA MET A 1 44.90 -43.03 16.82
C MET A 1 43.72 -43.89 16.33
N ARG A 2 43.74 -45.24 16.45
CA ARG A 2 42.61 -46.08 16.00
C ARG A 2 41.30 -45.93 16.80
N ALA A 3 41.36 -45.56 18.08
CA ALA A 3 40.16 -45.37 18.90
C ALA A 3 39.38 -44.07 18.59
N LEU A 4 40.06 -43.03 18.08
CA LEU A 4 39.42 -41.75 17.73
C LEU A 4 38.59 -41.84 16.43
N SER A 5 39.00 -42.68 15.49
CA SER A 5 38.26 -42.89 14.24
C SER A 5 36.95 -43.67 14.43
N ALA A 6 36.90 -44.58 15.42
CA ALA A 6 35.67 -45.31 15.74
C ALA A 6 34.60 -44.42 16.38
N PHE A 7 35.02 -43.46 17.21
CA PHE A 7 34.08 -42.55 17.89
C PHE A 7 33.45 -41.54 16.91
N ALA A 8 34.21 -41.06 15.92
CA ALA A 8 33.69 -40.17 14.88
C ALA A 8 32.66 -40.85 13.95
N LEU A 9 32.80 -42.16 13.70
CA LEU A 9 31.85 -42.91 12.89
C LEU A 9 30.51 -43.13 13.61
N VAL A 10 30.52 -43.28 14.94
CA VAL A 10 29.31 -43.48 15.74
C VAL A 10 28.53 -42.17 15.93
N LEU A 11 29.19 -41.02 16.03
CA LEU A 11 28.50 -39.72 16.11
C LEU A 11 27.85 -39.28 14.78
N GLY A 12 28.34 -39.75 13.62
CA GLY A 12 27.76 -39.43 12.31
C GLY A 12 26.40 -40.10 12.05
N LEU A 13 26.13 -41.24 12.68
CA LEU A 13 24.89 -42.02 12.49
C LEU A 13 23.72 -41.52 13.36
N ALA A 14 23.98 -40.71 14.40
CA ALA A 14 22.94 -40.17 15.28
C ALA A 14 22.32 -38.85 14.78
N ALA A 15 22.78 -38.32 13.64
CA ALA A 15 22.32 -37.03 13.10
C ALA A 15 21.14 -37.13 12.11
N CYS A 16 20.66 -38.35 11.79
CA CYS A 16 19.42 -38.55 11.04
C CYS A 16 18.22 -38.66 11.99
N GLY A 17 17.98 -37.61 12.79
CA GLY A 17 16.72 -37.48 13.54
C GLY A 17 15.64 -36.94 12.61
N ASP A 18 14.56 -37.70 12.41
CA ASP A 18 13.37 -37.24 11.68
C ASP A 18 12.73 -36.08 12.46
N PRO A 19 12.78 -34.83 11.96
CA PRO A 19 12.28 -33.65 12.68
C PRO A 19 10.75 -33.65 12.83
N LEU A 20 10.05 -34.63 12.24
CA LEU A 20 8.61 -34.79 12.28
C LEU A 20 8.17 -36.02 13.09
N ALA A 21 9.10 -36.72 13.75
CA ALA A 21 8.80 -37.93 14.53
C ALA A 21 7.84 -37.70 15.72
N GLY A 22 7.57 -36.45 16.10
CA GLY A 22 6.63 -36.06 17.14
C GLY A 22 5.33 -35.40 16.63
N LEU A 23 5.09 -35.42 15.32
CA LEU A 23 3.84 -34.92 14.75
C LEU A 23 2.96 -36.10 14.35
N ASP A 24 1.74 -36.13 14.87
CA ASP A 24 0.73 -37.10 14.48
C ASP A 24 0.50 -37.02 12.97
N ARG A 25 0.63 -38.16 12.28
CA ARG A 25 0.33 -38.22 10.85
C ARG A 25 -1.17 -38.35 10.68
N LEU A 26 -1.69 -37.78 9.62
CA LEU A 26 -3.11 -37.88 9.27
C LEU A 26 -3.56 -39.34 9.03
N SER A 27 -2.61 -40.24 8.77
CA SER A 27 -2.83 -41.69 8.69
C SER A 27 -3.04 -42.38 10.03
N ASP A 28 -2.62 -41.74 11.12
CA ASP A 28 -2.59 -42.31 12.47
C ASP A 28 -3.77 -41.78 13.31
N VAL A 29 -4.57 -40.87 12.75
CA VAL A 29 -5.83 -40.38 13.29
C VAL A 29 -6.95 -41.22 12.68
N ASP A 30 -7.61 -42.03 13.50
CA ASP A 30 -8.82 -42.77 13.13
C ASP A 30 -9.95 -41.76 12.95
N VAL A 31 -10.22 -41.35 11.71
CA VAL A 31 -11.36 -40.47 11.39
C VAL A 31 -12.59 -41.36 11.30
N ASP A 32 -13.39 -41.36 12.36
CA ASP A 32 -14.67 -42.06 12.36
C ASP A 32 -15.59 -41.40 11.32
N GLN A 33 -16.19 -42.18 10.41
CA GLN A 33 -17.12 -41.63 9.39
C GLN A 33 -18.38 -41.01 10.00
N THR A 34 -18.58 -41.19 11.31
CA THR A 34 -19.67 -40.61 12.08
C THR A 34 -19.28 -39.37 12.88
N ASP A 35 -18.01 -38.96 12.88
CA ASP A 35 -17.63 -37.67 13.45
C ASP A 35 -18.27 -36.54 12.63
N PRO A 36 -18.87 -35.53 13.28
CA PRO A 36 -19.43 -34.40 12.58
C PRO A 36 -18.28 -33.69 11.86
N ALA A 37 -18.20 -33.87 10.54
CA ALA A 37 -17.39 -33.02 9.69
C ALA A 37 -17.73 -31.57 10.09
N ALA A 38 -16.71 -30.76 10.38
CA ALA A 38 -16.90 -29.33 10.56
C ALA A 38 -17.50 -28.81 9.25
N ALA A 39 -18.83 -28.73 9.21
CA ALA A 39 -19.57 -28.34 8.04
C ALA A 39 -19.35 -26.85 7.88
N ALA A 40 -18.34 -26.48 7.09
CA ALA A 40 -18.14 -25.13 6.61
C ALA A 40 -19.16 -24.74 5.53
N LEU A 41 -20.20 -25.55 5.34
CA LEU A 41 -21.33 -25.26 4.46
C LEU A 41 -22.49 -24.77 5.32
N PRO A 42 -23.03 -23.57 5.03
CA PRO A 42 -24.15 -23.01 5.77
C PRO A 42 -25.37 -23.92 5.71
N ASP A 43 -26.16 -23.94 6.76
CA ASP A 43 -27.37 -24.75 6.80
C ASP A 43 -28.51 -24.14 5.96
N ALA A 44 -29.57 -24.91 5.74
CA ALA A 44 -30.67 -24.48 4.87
C ALA A 44 -31.44 -23.25 5.40
N GLU A 45 -31.46 -23.02 6.72
CA GLU A 45 -32.10 -21.85 7.32
C GLU A 45 -31.24 -20.59 7.20
N GLU A 46 -29.92 -20.75 7.24
CA GLU A 46 -28.94 -19.69 7.01
C GLU A 46 -28.91 -19.28 5.53
N ILE A 47 -28.92 -20.25 4.61
CA ILE A 47 -29.00 -20.02 3.16
C ILE A 47 -30.30 -19.29 2.77
N ALA A 48 -31.43 -19.63 3.42
CA ALA A 48 -32.72 -18.98 3.16
C ALA A 48 -32.76 -17.52 3.66
N ARG A 49 -31.91 -17.16 4.63
CA ARG A 49 -31.89 -15.84 5.27
C ARG A 49 -30.85 -14.91 4.66
N GLU A 50 -29.64 -15.42 4.42
CA GLU A 50 -28.49 -14.61 3.99
C GLU A 50 -28.12 -14.81 2.52
N GLY A 51 -28.69 -15.84 1.87
CA GLY A 51 -28.34 -16.21 0.51
C GLY A 51 -27.02 -16.96 0.43
N PHE A 52 -26.92 -17.88 -0.53
CA PHE A 52 -25.71 -18.60 -0.88
C PHE A 52 -25.60 -18.66 -2.39
N LEU A 53 -24.39 -18.83 -2.93
CA LEU A 53 -24.12 -18.72 -4.37
C LEU A 53 -25.16 -19.52 -5.21
N GLY A 54 -26.01 -18.79 -5.94
CA GLY A 54 -27.07 -19.35 -6.78
C GLY A 54 -28.47 -19.47 -6.16
N THR A 55 -28.71 -18.95 -4.95
CA THR A 55 -30.06 -18.87 -4.36
C THR A 55 -30.71 -17.49 -4.59
N PRO A 56 -32.05 -17.42 -4.73
CA PRO A 56 -32.75 -16.17 -5.02
C PRO A 56 -32.68 -15.14 -3.88
N ALA A 57 -32.27 -15.55 -2.68
CA ALA A 57 -31.97 -14.63 -1.58
C ALA A 57 -30.62 -13.92 -1.76
N ALA A 58 -29.68 -14.49 -2.52
CA ALA A 58 -28.39 -13.90 -2.85
C ALA A 58 -28.46 -12.94 -4.07
N GLU A 59 -29.43 -13.12 -4.95
CA GLU A 59 -29.74 -12.20 -6.04
C GLU A 59 -30.78 -11.19 -5.54
N GLY A 60 -30.30 -10.08 -4.98
CA GLY A 60 -31.15 -8.99 -4.48
C GLY A 60 -32.29 -8.65 -5.43
N ALA A 61 -33.48 -8.46 -4.87
CA ALA A 61 -34.66 -8.04 -5.59
C ALA A 61 -34.37 -6.80 -6.46
N ASP A 62 -34.92 -6.84 -7.67
CA ASP A 62 -34.96 -5.80 -8.70
C ASP A 62 -33.73 -5.69 -9.63
N VAL A 63 -33.59 -6.66 -10.53
CA VAL A 63 -32.98 -6.44 -11.86
C VAL A 63 -34.01 -6.83 -12.93
N PRO A 64 -34.53 -5.89 -13.74
CA PRO A 64 -35.48 -6.24 -14.79
C PRO A 64 -34.80 -7.09 -15.87
N ALA A 65 -35.51 -8.15 -16.27
CA ALA A 65 -35.10 -9.17 -17.22
C ALA A 65 -34.46 -8.59 -18.50
N GLN A 66 -33.29 -9.12 -18.85
CA GLN A 66 -32.65 -8.88 -20.14
C GLN A 66 -33.53 -9.45 -21.25
N ALA A 67 -34.02 -8.56 -22.13
CA ALA A 67 -34.74 -8.92 -23.34
C ALA A 67 -33.82 -9.68 -24.30
N GLN A 68 -34.21 -10.91 -24.63
CA GLN A 68 -33.58 -11.74 -25.66
C GLN A 68 -33.79 -11.09 -27.03
N THR A 69 -32.71 -10.65 -27.68
CA THR A 69 -32.77 -10.19 -29.08
C THR A 69 -32.63 -11.38 -30.01
N THR A 70 -33.72 -11.73 -30.69
CA THR A 70 -33.75 -12.64 -31.83
C THR A 70 -32.98 -12.06 -33.02
N GLN A 71 -32.01 -12.82 -33.53
CA GLN A 71 -31.32 -12.52 -34.78
C GLN A 71 -32.25 -12.79 -35.97
N ALA A 72 -32.48 -11.77 -36.80
CA ALA A 72 -33.09 -11.88 -38.12
C ALA A 72 -32.04 -11.60 -39.23
N PRO A 73 -32.17 -12.21 -40.42
CA PRO A 73 -31.10 -12.30 -41.41
C PRO A 73 -30.87 -11.01 -42.20
N GLY A 74 -29.64 -10.89 -42.72
CA GLY A 74 -29.03 -9.67 -43.24
C GLY A 74 -29.68 -9.03 -44.47
N GLY A 75 -29.65 -7.70 -44.47
CA GLY A 75 -29.94 -6.83 -45.61
C GLY A 75 -28.91 -5.68 -45.70
N LEU A 76 -28.76 -5.14 -46.90
CA LEU A 76 -27.70 -4.21 -47.37
C LEU A 76 -27.64 -2.81 -46.69
N LEU A 77 -28.24 -2.64 -45.50
CA LEU A 77 -28.23 -1.40 -44.72
C LEU A 77 -27.59 -1.55 -43.32
N GLY A 78 -27.04 -2.73 -42.98
CA GLY A 78 -26.40 -3.00 -41.69
C GLY A 78 -25.07 -2.25 -41.43
N GLY A 79 -24.51 -1.58 -42.44
CA GLY A 79 -23.25 -0.84 -42.31
C GLY A 79 -23.36 0.51 -41.57
N LEU A 80 -24.53 1.12 -41.53
CA LEU A 80 -24.72 2.45 -40.93
C LEU A 80 -24.95 2.40 -39.41
N LEU A 81 -25.54 1.32 -38.90
CA LEU A 81 -25.75 1.10 -37.46
C LEU A 81 -24.49 0.60 -36.73
N ARG A 82 -23.49 0.07 -37.45
CA ARG A 82 -22.20 -0.36 -36.89
C ARG A 82 -21.20 0.78 -36.65
N ARG A 83 -21.42 1.95 -37.28
CA ARG A 83 -20.57 3.14 -37.09
C ARG A 83 -20.89 3.90 -35.80
N ALA A 84 -22.14 3.83 -35.33
CA ALA A 84 -22.57 4.48 -34.09
C ALA A 84 -22.15 3.72 -32.81
N GLN A 85 -21.72 2.46 -32.94
CA GLN A 85 -21.31 1.61 -31.80
C GLN A 85 -19.79 1.57 -31.58
N ASN A 86 -19.00 2.26 -32.42
CA ASN A 86 -17.52 2.32 -32.32
C ASN A 86 -17.01 3.75 -32.09
N ALA A 87 -17.80 4.62 -31.45
CA ALA A 87 -17.34 5.93 -31.02
C ALA A 87 -16.63 5.81 -29.67
N ASP A 88 -15.38 6.27 -29.62
CA ASP A 88 -14.50 6.29 -28.45
C ASP A 88 -15.06 7.22 -27.35
N PRO A 89 -15.36 6.73 -26.13
CA PRO A 89 -15.89 7.57 -25.05
C PRO A 89 -14.92 8.66 -24.58
N ALA A 90 -13.63 8.60 -24.95
CA ALA A 90 -12.66 9.65 -24.65
C ALA A 90 -12.87 10.95 -25.48
N ALA A 91 -13.53 10.88 -26.64
CA ALA A 91 -13.79 12.05 -27.48
C ALA A 91 -15.02 12.87 -27.03
N ALA A 92 -15.96 12.25 -26.31
CA ALA A 92 -17.15 12.94 -25.78
C ALA A 92 -16.81 13.85 -24.58
N VAL A 93 -15.85 13.44 -23.75
CA VAL A 93 -15.41 14.22 -22.57
C VAL A 93 -14.60 15.47 -22.96
N ALA A 94 -13.94 15.45 -24.12
CA ALA A 94 -13.19 16.60 -24.62
C ALA A 94 -14.10 17.73 -25.18
N ALA A 95 -15.32 17.38 -25.61
CA ALA A 95 -16.30 18.36 -26.10
C ALA A 95 -17.02 19.09 -24.96
N ASP A 96 -17.34 18.41 -23.86
CA ASP A 96 -17.99 19.01 -22.68
C ASP A 96 -17.08 19.98 -21.91
N VAL A 97 -15.76 19.71 -21.89
CA VAL A 97 -14.77 20.60 -21.25
C VAL A 97 -14.54 21.88 -22.07
N ALA A 98 -14.69 21.82 -23.40
CA ALA A 98 -14.56 22.98 -24.28
C ALA A 98 -15.79 23.91 -24.21
N GLN A 99 -17.01 23.35 -24.06
CA GLN A 99 -18.23 24.15 -23.93
C GLN A 99 -18.33 24.87 -22.57
N SER A 100 -17.76 24.28 -21.52
CA SER A 100 -17.76 24.86 -20.16
C SER A 100 -16.78 26.04 -19.98
N GLN A 101 -15.87 26.28 -20.93
CA GLN A 101 -14.92 27.41 -20.89
C GLN A 101 -15.35 28.62 -21.73
N SER A 102 -16.43 28.50 -22.52
CA SER A 102 -16.93 29.57 -23.39
C SER A 102 -18.13 30.36 -22.84
N GLN A 103 -18.55 30.12 -21.59
CA GLN A 103 -19.54 30.94 -20.88
C GLN A 103 -18.89 31.72 -19.73
N GLN A 104 -18.01 32.65 -20.08
CA GLN A 104 -17.67 33.80 -19.23
C GLN A 104 -17.93 35.07 -20.05
N THR A 105 -18.94 35.84 -19.64
CA THR A 105 -19.21 37.21 -20.10
C THR A 105 -19.19 38.11 -18.86
N PRO A 106 -18.68 39.34 -18.96
CA PRO A 106 -17.86 39.96 -17.92
C PRO A 106 -18.68 40.88 -17.02
N ALA A 107 -18.26 41.01 -15.76
CA ALA A 107 -18.71 42.10 -14.90
C ALA A 107 -17.59 42.60 -13.99
N ALA A 108 -17.45 43.93 -14.01
CA ALA A 108 -16.84 44.79 -13.00
C ALA A 108 -15.31 44.77 -12.84
N GLN A 109 -14.69 45.77 -13.48
CA GLN A 109 -13.41 46.34 -13.11
C GLN A 109 -13.54 46.96 -11.71
N THR A 110 -12.74 46.47 -10.76
CA THR A 110 -12.43 47.17 -9.52
C THR A 110 -10.91 47.26 -9.40
N GLU A 111 -10.42 48.42 -9.79
CA GLU A 111 -9.06 48.89 -9.59
C GLU A 111 -8.87 49.20 -8.09
N VAL A 112 -8.03 48.44 -7.39
CA VAL A 112 -7.42 48.91 -6.12
C VAL A 112 -6.00 48.36 -5.99
N ALA A 113 -5.05 49.27 -6.22
CA ALA A 113 -3.74 49.40 -5.59
C ALA A 113 -2.86 48.14 -5.47
N ALA A 114 -1.96 48.01 -6.44
CA ALA A 114 -0.67 47.36 -6.25
C ALA A 114 0.15 48.13 -5.19
N LEU A 115 0.24 47.59 -3.98
CA LEU A 115 1.27 47.98 -3.02
C LEU A 115 2.56 47.25 -3.40
N ALA A 116 3.45 48.01 -4.04
CA ALA A 116 4.85 47.68 -4.17
C ALA A 116 5.44 47.39 -2.77
N ALA A 117 5.85 46.15 -2.53
CA ALA A 117 6.73 45.85 -1.41
C ALA A 117 8.15 46.23 -1.86
N ASP A 118 8.64 47.31 -1.26
CA ASP A 118 10.02 47.79 -1.31
C ASP A 118 11.02 46.63 -1.19
N ALA A 119 11.86 46.49 -2.23
CA ALA A 119 13.04 45.67 -2.18
C ALA A 119 14.06 46.33 -1.25
N ALA A 120 14.06 45.94 0.02
CA ALA A 120 15.10 46.33 0.96
C ALA A 120 16.46 45.72 0.53
N PRO A 121 17.56 46.49 0.58
CA PRO A 121 18.84 46.07 0.02
C PRO A 121 19.44 44.88 0.77
N ALA A 122 20.00 43.94 0.01
CA ALA A 122 20.80 42.84 0.51
C ALA A 122 21.97 43.37 1.36
N ARG A 123 21.88 43.16 2.67
CA ARG A 123 23.00 43.42 3.57
C ARG A 123 24.08 42.37 3.32
N ARG A 124 25.22 42.82 2.78
CA ARG A 124 26.48 42.06 2.80
C ARG A 124 26.90 41.84 4.26
N GLY A 125 26.58 40.67 4.81
CA GLY A 125 27.04 40.20 6.11
C GLY A 125 28.27 39.31 5.96
N GLY A 126 29.32 39.60 6.72
CA GLY A 126 30.67 39.05 6.57
C GLY A 126 30.85 37.58 6.94
N LEU A 127 32.08 37.11 6.71
CA LEU A 127 32.61 35.74 6.78
C LEU A 127 32.54 35.03 8.15
N PHE A 128 31.81 35.54 9.15
CA PHE A 128 31.79 34.97 10.51
C PHE A 128 30.41 34.99 11.21
N GLY A 129 29.31 34.92 10.46
CA GLY A 129 27.95 34.91 11.02
C GLY A 129 27.16 33.64 10.71
N ALA A 130 27.55 32.49 11.27
CA ALA A 130 26.81 31.23 11.10
C ALA A 130 26.66 30.45 12.41
N LEU A 131 25.92 31.03 13.36
CA LEU A 131 25.30 30.32 14.48
C LEU A 131 23.86 30.83 14.64
N ALA A 132 23.03 30.53 13.65
CA ALA A 132 21.57 30.63 13.76
C ALA A 132 21.00 29.19 13.76
N PRO A 133 20.11 28.84 14.69
CA PRO A 133 19.55 27.49 14.75
C PRO A 133 18.53 27.30 13.62
N GLY A 134 18.84 26.38 12.71
CA GLY A 134 17.87 25.45 12.10
C GLY A 134 16.66 26.04 11.38
N GLY A 135 16.86 26.88 10.37
CA GLY A 135 15.87 27.00 9.30
C GLY A 135 15.83 25.69 8.51
N SER A 136 14.85 24.83 8.81
CA SER A 136 14.65 23.58 8.06
C SER A 136 14.40 23.92 6.59
N ALA A 137 15.19 23.35 5.67
CA ALA A 137 14.90 23.47 4.25
C ALA A 137 13.44 23.09 3.96
N PRO A 138 12.75 23.76 3.02
CA PRO A 138 11.40 23.39 2.63
C PRO A 138 11.36 21.90 2.27
N ARG A 139 10.42 21.17 2.86
CA ARG A 139 10.25 19.74 2.59
C ARG A 139 9.21 19.54 1.51
N ASP A 140 9.54 18.73 0.53
CA ASP A 140 8.74 18.46 -0.67
C ASP A 140 8.30 16.98 -0.77
N GLY A 141 8.57 16.18 0.26
CA GLY A 141 8.16 14.78 0.33
C GLY A 141 6.63 14.60 0.50
N PRO A 142 6.10 13.38 0.31
CA PRO A 142 4.67 13.10 0.45
C PRO A 142 4.08 13.45 1.83
N ASP A 143 4.92 13.54 2.86
CA ASP A 143 4.60 13.88 4.25
C ASP A 143 4.94 15.34 4.60
N ALA A 144 5.07 16.23 3.61
CA ALA A 144 5.46 17.63 3.82
C ALA A 144 4.46 18.43 4.69
N ARG A 145 3.18 18.03 4.70
CA ARG A 145 2.14 18.70 5.49
C ARG A 145 2.26 18.36 6.97
N ASP A 146 2.30 19.40 7.81
CA ASP A 146 2.16 19.25 9.27
C ASP A 146 0.68 19.29 9.67
N VAL A 147 0.28 18.41 10.59
CA VAL A 147 -1.08 18.34 11.16
C VAL A 147 -1.04 18.21 12.67
N THR A 148 -2.13 18.57 13.33
CA THR A 148 -2.28 18.43 14.78
C THR A 148 -2.58 16.98 15.17
N PHE A 149 -2.16 16.58 16.36
CA PHE A 149 -2.43 15.25 16.89
C PHE A 149 -3.92 14.99 17.02
N GLY A 150 -4.38 13.85 16.50
CA GLY A 150 -5.80 13.48 16.48
C GLY A 150 -6.58 13.96 15.24
N THR A 151 -5.94 14.68 14.31
CA THR A 151 -6.55 14.99 13.01
C THR A 151 -6.92 13.69 12.30
N THR A 152 -8.06 13.61 11.61
CA THR A 152 -8.37 12.48 10.72
C THR A 152 -7.92 12.82 9.30
N LEU A 153 -7.12 11.95 8.68
CA LEU A 153 -6.63 12.16 7.31
C LEU A 153 -7.49 11.41 6.30
N ALA A 154 -7.51 11.90 5.06
CA ALA A 154 -8.09 11.12 3.97
C ALA A 154 -7.25 9.86 3.71
N PHE A 155 -7.89 8.80 3.22
CA PHE A 155 -7.18 7.57 2.90
C PHE A 155 -6.07 7.82 1.86
N GLY A 156 -4.87 7.34 2.17
CA GLY A 156 -3.71 7.50 1.31
C GLY A 156 -2.97 8.83 1.44
N GLU A 157 -3.38 9.69 2.36
CA GLU A 157 -2.55 10.79 2.81
C GLU A 157 -1.65 10.34 3.95
N ILE A 158 -0.44 10.89 3.99
CA ILE A 158 0.47 10.80 5.12
C ILE A 158 0.88 12.23 5.49
N ALA A 159 0.89 12.53 6.77
CA ALA A 159 1.27 13.86 7.25
C ALA A 159 2.17 13.73 8.48
N ARG A 160 2.94 14.77 8.75
CA ARG A 160 3.74 14.85 9.96
C ARG A 160 2.91 15.37 11.12
N VAL A 161 3.15 14.83 12.30
CA VAL A 161 2.45 15.20 13.53
C VAL A 161 3.46 15.34 14.68
N CYS A 162 4.24 16.42 14.67
CA CYS A 162 5.29 16.64 15.68
C CYS A 162 4.72 16.70 17.11
N ASP A 163 3.49 17.19 17.29
CA ASP A 163 2.81 17.24 18.58
C ASP A 163 2.48 15.86 19.15
N ALA A 164 2.52 14.79 18.35
CA ALA A 164 2.33 13.41 18.83
C ALA A 164 3.54 12.88 19.59
N ARG A 165 4.69 13.57 19.56
CA ARG A 165 5.93 13.11 20.19
C ARG A 165 5.72 12.91 21.70
N GLY A 166 6.07 11.72 22.18
CA GLY A 166 5.94 11.34 23.60
C GLY A 166 4.51 11.12 24.09
N LYS A 167 3.50 11.22 23.20
CA LYS A 167 2.11 10.90 23.53
C LYS A 167 1.83 9.41 23.34
N ALA A 168 0.73 8.94 23.92
CA ALA A 168 0.23 7.60 23.67
C ALA A 168 -0.30 7.50 22.22
N LEU A 169 0.42 6.77 21.37
CA LEU A 169 0.08 6.57 19.95
C LEU A 169 -0.86 5.37 19.72
N GLY A 170 -1.14 4.60 20.78
CA GLY A 170 -1.80 3.31 20.74
C GLY A 170 -0.83 2.15 20.82
N SER A 171 -1.23 0.98 20.30
CA SER A 171 -0.47 -0.25 20.38
C SER A 171 0.59 -0.33 19.29
N LYS A 172 1.80 -0.76 19.62
CA LYS A 172 2.81 -1.07 18.60
C LYS A 172 2.41 -2.37 17.89
N VAL A 173 2.19 -2.30 16.57
CA VAL A 173 1.72 -3.44 15.75
C VAL A 173 2.75 -3.89 14.72
N GLY A 174 3.80 -3.11 14.50
CA GLY A 174 4.87 -3.47 13.60
C GLY A 174 6.16 -2.72 13.91
N GLN A 175 7.28 -3.30 13.52
CA GLN A 175 8.57 -2.63 13.56
C GLN A 175 9.43 -3.20 12.44
N THR A 176 10.27 -2.38 11.84
CA THR A 176 11.41 -2.89 11.06
C THR A 176 12.46 -3.46 12.03
N GLU A 177 13.67 -3.77 11.56
CA GLU A 177 14.75 -4.22 12.45
C GLU A 177 14.89 -3.37 13.74
N ARG A 178 15.49 -3.90 14.81
CA ARG A 178 15.38 -3.44 16.22
C ARG A 178 15.53 -1.94 16.50
N ARG A 179 16.04 -1.11 15.58
CA ARG A 179 16.23 0.35 15.73
C ARG A 179 15.63 1.21 14.60
N GLY A 180 14.81 0.65 13.71
CA GLY A 180 14.23 1.39 12.59
C GLY A 180 12.82 1.91 12.88
N LEU A 181 11.97 1.88 11.85
CA LEU A 181 10.60 2.40 11.90
C LEU A 181 9.73 1.55 12.82
N SER A 182 8.89 2.19 13.62
CA SER A 182 7.88 1.52 14.45
C SER A 182 6.49 1.98 14.02
N LEU A 183 5.59 1.03 13.77
CA LEU A 183 4.20 1.24 13.41
C LEU A 183 3.31 1.05 14.64
N TYR A 184 2.45 2.02 14.89
CA TYR A 184 1.47 2.04 15.96
C TYR A 184 0.06 2.14 15.39
N ASP A 185 -0.86 1.43 16.03
CA ASP A 185 -2.28 1.43 15.76
C ASP A 185 -3.01 2.10 16.94
N SER A 186 -3.72 3.19 16.65
CA SER A 186 -4.50 3.93 17.66
C SER A 186 -5.58 3.10 18.34
N ASN A 187 -6.13 2.08 17.67
CA ASN A 187 -7.16 1.21 18.22
C ASN A 187 -7.19 -0.16 17.50
N PRO A 188 -6.33 -1.12 17.85
CA PRO A 188 -6.26 -2.41 17.16
C PRO A 188 -7.48 -3.31 17.39
N ALA A 189 -8.40 -2.94 18.29
CA ALA A 189 -9.60 -3.72 18.59
C ALA A 189 -10.73 -3.50 17.57
N VAL A 190 -10.62 -2.50 16.69
CA VAL A 190 -11.63 -2.21 15.67
C VAL A 190 -11.11 -2.53 14.27
N LEU A 191 -11.99 -3.02 13.41
CA LEU A 191 -11.67 -3.31 12.00
C LEU A 191 -11.92 -2.09 11.10
N SER A 192 -12.60 -1.05 11.58
CA SER A 192 -12.86 0.16 10.79
C SER A 192 -11.61 1.02 10.60
N LYS A 193 -11.72 2.04 9.72
CA LYS A 193 -10.68 3.05 9.52
C LYS A 193 -10.34 3.73 10.84
N ARG A 194 -9.05 3.83 11.11
CA ARG A 194 -8.48 4.47 12.28
C ARG A 194 -7.12 5.07 11.96
N THR A 195 -6.60 5.78 12.92
CA THR A 195 -5.31 6.44 12.78
C THR A 195 -4.19 5.48 13.08
N PHE A 196 -3.19 5.47 12.20
CA PHE A 196 -1.92 4.80 12.42
C PHE A 196 -0.82 5.85 12.55
N TYR A 197 0.17 5.56 13.37
CA TYR A 197 1.34 6.40 13.54
C TYR A 197 2.61 5.63 13.22
N ILE A 198 3.59 6.30 12.62
CA ILE A 198 4.94 5.75 12.42
C ILE A 198 5.96 6.67 13.05
N THR A 199 6.90 6.08 13.78
CA THR A 199 8.04 6.78 14.38
C THR A 199 9.36 6.23 13.84
N GLY A 200 10.45 6.96 14.06
CA GLY A 200 11.80 6.59 13.57
C GLY A 200 12.28 7.43 12.38
N PHE A 201 11.68 8.60 12.17
CA PHE A 201 12.11 9.59 11.18
C PHE A 201 13.20 10.51 11.74
N ASP A 202 14.04 11.06 10.86
CA ASP A 202 15.24 11.84 11.23
C ASP A 202 14.91 13.13 11.97
N ASP A 203 13.74 13.69 11.71
CA ASP A 203 13.24 14.90 12.36
C ASP A 203 12.59 14.63 13.74
N ASN A 204 12.56 13.38 14.19
CA ASN A 204 11.94 12.93 15.44
C ASN A 204 10.44 13.22 15.56
N CYS A 205 9.76 13.52 14.45
CA CYS A 205 8.31 13.70 14.43
C CYS A 205 7.62 12.42 13.96
N PRO A 206 6.55 11.96 14.63
CA PRO A 206 5.74 10.88 14.09
C PRO A 206 5.07 11.29 12.78
N ARG A 207 4.82 10.31 11.91
CA ARG A 207 3.92 10.42 10.76
C ARG A 207 2.59 9.80 11.10
N GLN A 208 1.53 10.37 10.55
CA GLN A 208 0.17 9.90 10.72
C GLN A 208 -0.44 9.59 9.37
N PHE A 209 -1.25 8.54 9.32
CA PHE A 209 -2.10 8.22 8.19
C PHE A 209 -3.36 7.49 8.67
N THR A 210 -4.39 7.44 7.83
CA THR A 210 -5.64 6.76 8.14
C THR A 210 -5.81 5.54 7.25
N ALA A 211 -6.08 4.39 7.87
CA ALA A 211 -6.26 3.11 7.19
C ALA A 211 -7.15 2.19 8.04
N ALA A 212 -7.62 1.10 7.45
CA ALA A 212 -8.32 0.04 8.18
C ALA A 212 -7.38 -1.12 8.56
N ASN A 213 -6.28 -1.29 7.82
CA ASN A 213 -5.15 -2.13 8.22
C ASN A 213 -3.85 -1.54 7.65
N ALA A 214 -2.73 -1.77 8.32
CA ALA A 214 -1.43 -1.33 7.84
C ALA A 214 -0.33 -2.36 8.17
N LEU A 215 0.56 -2.59 7.21
CA LEU A 215 1.65 -3.56 7.31
C LEU A 215 2.97 -2.94 6.88
N LEU A 216 4.03 -3.20 7.66
CA LEU A 216 5.41 -2.91 7.27
C LEU A 216 6.00 -4.12 6.53
N GLY A 217 6.56 -3.88 5.35
CA GLY A 217 7.27 -4.85 4.53
C GLY A 217 8.75 -4.50 4.38
N ALA A 218 9.61 -5.49 4.56
CA ALA A 218 11.03 -5.35 4.33
C ALA A 218 11.38 -5.38 2.83
N PRO A 219 12.41 -4.65 2.38
CA PRO A 219 13.00 -4.77 1.04
C PRO A 219 13.30 -6.21 0.62
N SER A 220 13.80 -7.06 1.51
CA SER A 220 14.06 -8.47 1.21
C SER A 220 12.78 -9.22 0.82
N THR A 221 11.68 -9.02 1.54
CA THR A 221 10.38 -9.61 1.19
C THR A 221 9.84 -9.04 -0.12
N TYR A 222 9.96 -7.72 -0.31
CA TYR A 222 9.57 -7.06 -1.55
C TYR A 222 10.32 -7.64 -2.75
N GLU A 223 11.64 -7.82 -2.66
CA GLU A 223 12.44 -8.37 -3.76
C GLU A 223 12.13 -9.84 -4.06
N GLN A 224 11.86 -10.65 -3.02
CA GLN A 224 11.42 -12.03 -3.20
C GLN A 224 10.12 -12.10 -4.02
N LEU A 225 9.16 -11.21 -3.74
CA LEU A 225 7.93 -11.11 -4.52
C LEU A 225 8.18 -10.56 -5.92
N ARG A 226 8.94 -9.46 -6.04
CA ARG A 226 9.17 -8.73 -7.30
C ARG A 226 9.98 -9.52 -8.32
N PHE A 227 10.96 -10.30 -7.87
CA PHE A 227 11.85 -11.09 -8.73
C PHE A 227 11.50 -12.59 -8.73
N GLY A 228 10.50 -13.00 -7.95
CA GLY A 228 9.92 -14.34 -8.03
C GLY A 228 8.93 -14.48 -9.20
N PRO A 229 8.35 -15.69 -9.39
CA PRO A 229 7.43 -15.97 -10.49
C PRO A 229 6.21 -15.04 -10.55
N ALA A 230 5.65 -14.69 -9.39
CA ALA A 230 4.49 -13.80 -9.29
C ALA A 230 4.80 -12.34 -9.64
N GLY A 231 6.07 -11.92 -9.56
CA GLY A 231 6.49 -10.53 -9.69
C GLY A 231 6.29 -9.90 -11.06
N GLN A 232 6.10 -10.71 -12.11
CA GLN A 232 5.84 -10.23 -13.47
C GLN A 232 4.45 -9.60 -13.63
N HIS A 233 3.50 -9.99 -12.78
CA HIS A 233 2.12 -9.51 -12.81
C HIS A 233 1.81 -8.46 -11.74
N LEU A 234 2.78 -8.13 -10.89
CA LEU A 234 2.60 -7.12 -9.85
C LEU A 234 2.62 -5.70 -10.44
N PRO A 235 1.76 -4.79 -9.93
CA PRO A 235 1.76 -3.40 -10.36
C PRO A 235 3.10 -2.75 -10.03
N TYR A 236 3.63 -1.98 -10.99
CA TYR A 236 4.85 -1.18 -10.83
C TYR A 236 4.49 0.30 -10.83
N ALA A 237 4.78 0.99 -9.72
CA ALA A 237 4.32 2.35 -9.45
C ALA A 237 5.46 3.24 -8.92
N ALA A 238 5.10 4.45 -8.47
CA ALA A 238 6.06 5.47 -8.03
C ALA A 238 6.94 5.01 -6.86
N THR A 239 6.40 4.20 -5.94
CA THR A 239 7.13 3.59 -4.83
C THR A 239 8.18 2.59 -5.32
N ASP A 240 7.85 1.77 -6.32
CA ASP A 240 8.79 0.82 -6.94
C ASP A 240 9.93 1.55 -7.69
N GLN A 241 9.61 2.64 -8.38
CA GLN A 241 10.60 3.49 -9.05
C GLN A 241 11.54 4.17 -8.04
N ALA A 242 11.00 4.65 -6.93
CA ALA A 242 11.79 5.21 -5.84
C ALA A 242 12.68 4.15 -5.19
N TYR A 243 12.14 2.94 -4.97
CA TYR A 243 12.91 1.82 -4.45
C TYR A 243 14.03 1.41 -5.41
N ASP A 244 13.79 1.37 -6.71
CA ASP A 244 14.82 1.08 -7.71
C ASP A 244 15.98 2.07 -7.64
N ARG A 245 15.72 3.36 -7.39
CA ARG A 245 16.77 4.37 -7.20
C ARG A 245 17.59 4.10 -5.93
N VAL A 246 16.92 3.83 -4.82
CA VAL A 246 17.55 3.48 -3.54
C VAL A 246 18.37 2.19 -3.65
N LYS A 247 17.81 1.15 -4.25
CA LYS A 247 18.48 -0.12 -4.50
C LYS A 247 19.71 0.06 -5.38
N SER A 248 19.61 0.83 -6.47
CA SER A 248 20.76 1.11 -7.33
C SER A 248 21.86 1.88 -6.60
N SER A 249 21.53 2.84 -5.72
CA SER A 249 22.53 3.59 -4.95
C SER A 249 23.20 2.75 -3.86
N VAL A 250 22.43 1.96 -3.10
CA VAL A 250 22.96 1.16 -1.97
C VAL A 250 23.64 -0.12 -2.45
N CYS A 251 23.02 -0.81 -3.40
CA CYS A 251 23.46 -2.13 -3.83
C CYS A 251 24.38 -2.09 -5.05
N GLY A 252 24.24 -1.09 -5.92
CA GLY A 252 24.84 -1.07 -7.25
C GLY A 252 24.13 -1.99 -8.25
N ALA A 253 22.94 -2.49 -7.90
CA ALA A 253 22.18 -3.42 -8.72
C ALA A 253 21.37 -2.68 -9.80
N ARG A 254 21.22 -3.32 -10.97
CA ARG A 254 20.30 -2.85 -12.02
C ARG A 254 18.85 -3.01 -11.54
N LYS A 255 17.94 -2.20 -12.08
CA LYS A 255 16.49 -2.24 -11.74
C LYS A 255 15.88 -3.65 -11.89
N THR A 256 16.31 -4.39 -12.90
CA THR A 256 15.83 -5.75 -13.23
C THR A 256 16.49 -6.88 -12.42
N LYS A 257 17.33 -6.55 -11.44
CA LYS A 257 18.02 -7.54 -10.60
C LYS A 257 17.79 -7.24 -9.11
N PRO A 258 17.79 -8.27 -8.25
CA PRO A 258 17.76 -8.09 -6.81
C PRO A 258 19.07 -7.45 -6.31
N CYS A 259 19.01 -6.85 -5.12
CA CYS A 259 20.14 -6.27 -4.41
C CYS A 259 21.23 -7.31 -4.06
N GLY A 260 20.84 -8.58 -3.88
CA GLY A 260 21.75 -9.68 -3.55
C GLY A 260 22.28 -9.58 -2.12
N SER A 261 23.58 -9.81 -1.93
CA SER A 261 24.21 -9.90 -0.59
C SER A 261 24.12 -8.62 0.26
N LYS A 262 23.80 -7.48 -0.36
CA LYS A 262 23.65 -6.19 0.34
C LYS A 262 22.22 -5.93 0.84
N ILE A 263 21.27 -6.86 0.65
CA ILE A 263 19.86 -6.64 1.00
C ILE A 263 19.65 -6.27 2.47
N GLY A 264 20.42 -6.85 3.39
CA GLY A 264 20.37 -6.48 4.81
C GLY A 264 20.78 -5.03 5.11
N ARG A 265 21.43 -4.31 4.17
CA ARG A 265 21.62 -2.85 4.31
C ARG A 265 20.32 -2.10 4.05
N LEU A 266 19.53 -2.54 3.08
CA LEU A 266 18.23 -1.95 2.79
C LEU A 266 17.24 -2.24 3.91
N ASP A 267 17.17 -3.48 4.41
CA ASP A 267 16.22 -3.89 5.46
C ASP A 267 16.35 -3.11 6.78
N ARG A 268 17.53 -2.55 7.05
CA ARG A 268 17.78 -1.72 8.24
C ARG A 268 17.14 -0.33 8.17
N ASN A 269 17.14 0.27 6.99
CA ASN A 269 16.85 1.69 6.82
C ASN A 269 15.69 1.97 5.85
N THR A 270 15.15 0.94 5.20
CA THR A 270 14.14 1.06 4.17
C THR A 270 12.95 0.18 4.52
N ALA A 271 11.74 0.68 4.33
CA ALA A 271 10.53 -0.09 4.50
C ALA A 271 9.47 0.33 3.49
N PHE A 272 8.68 -0.65 3.08
CA PHE A 272 7.40 -0.41 2.43
C PHE A 272 6.33 -0.42 3.52
N LEU A 273 5.45 0.57 3.49
CA LEU A 273 4.22 0.55 4.29
C LEU A 273 3.05 0.36 3.33
N SER A 274 2.32 -0.74 3.49
CA SER A 274 1.04 -0.97 2.81
C SER A 274 -0.10 -0.58 3.74
N ALA A 275 -0.96 0.33 3.30
CA ALA A 275 -2.15 0.80 3.98
C ALA A 275 -3.39 0.38 3.19
N TYR A 276 -4.27 -0.38 3.85
CA TYR A 276 -5.47 -0.95 3.27
C TYR A 276 -6.71 -0.22 3.76
N GLU A 277 -7.71 -0.19 2.90
CA GLU A 277 -9.05 0.27 3.20
C GLU A 277 -9.99 -0.93 3.08
N PHE A 278 -10.70 -1.29 4.15
CA PHE A 278 -11.77 -2.28 4.04
C PHE A 278 -13.00 -1.58 3.44
N THR A 279 -13.12 -1.70 2.13
CA THR A 279 -14.36 -1.49 1.37
C THR A 279 -14.67 -2.80 0.65
N GLU A 280 -15.80 -2.90 -0.06
CA GLU A 280 -16.20 -4.11 -0.78
C GLU A 280 -15.12 -4.64 -1.77
N HIS A 281 -14.13 -3.83 -2.13
CA HIS A 281 -13.01 -4.22 -2.99
C HIS A 281 -11.64 -3.99 -2.33
N ASN A 282 -11.07 -5.05 -1.75
CA ASN A 282 -9.72 -5.08 -1.18
C ASN A 282 -8.59 -5.14 -2.24
N GLY A 283 -8.95 -5.04 -3.52
CA GLY A 283 -7.99 -5.10 -4.63
C GLY A 283 -7.11 -3.87 -4.75
N ARG A 284 -7.32 -2.80 -3.97
CA ARG A 284 -6.54 -1.55 -4.03
C ARG A 284 -5.98 -1.19 -2.65
N TRP A 285 -4.72 -0.78 -2.61
CA TRP A 285 -4.08 -0.29 -1.39
C TRP A 285 -3.18 0.91 -1.69
N LYS A 286 -2.87 1.66 -0.63
CA LYS A 286 -1.89 2.75 -0.67
C LYS A 286 -0.57 2.22 -0.15
N GLU A 287 0.50 2.53 -0.87
CA GLU A 287 1.85 2.16 -0.48
C GLU A 287 2.68 3.41 -0.27
N PHE A 288 3.53 3.38 0.74
CA PHE A 288 4.51 4.43 1.03
C PHE A 288 5.89 3.79 1.13
N LEU A 289 6.87 4.38 0.45
CA LEU A 289 8.27 3.98 0.59
C LEU A 289 8.96 4.93 1.56
N MET A 290 9.58 4.35 2.58
CA MET A 290 10.42 5.08 3.54
C MET A 290 11.85 4.60 3.43
N HIS A 291 12.79 5.54 3.48
CA HIS A 291 14.22 5.26 3.46
C HIS A 291 14.96 6.34 4.26
N ASP A 292 15.92 5.93 5.10
CA ASP A 292 16.75 6.82 5.90
C ASP A 292 15.93 7.91 6.60
N GLY A 293 14.90 7.48 7.34
CA GLY A 293 14.10 8.40 8.17
C GLY A 293 13.29 9.43 7.39
N ALA A 294 13.01 9.23 6.10
CA ALA A 294 12.17 10.08 5.26
C ALA A 294 11.13 9.26 4.45
N VAL A 295 10.01 9.89 4.10
CA VAL A 295 9.04 9.33 3.13
C VAL A 295 9.45 9.77 1.74
N LEU A 296 9.80 8.82 0.86
CA LEU A 296 10.32 9.12 -0.48
C LEU A 296 9.25 9.15 -1.56
N ALA A 297 8.22 8.30 -1.43
CA ALA A 297 7.19 8.17 -2.44
C ALA A 297 5.91 7.58 -1.86
N THR A 298 4.80 7.86 -2.54
CA THR A 298 3.51 7.21 -2.32
C THR A 298 2.95 6.73 -3.66
N ALA A 299 2.21 5.62 -3.63
CA ALA A 299 1.53 5.09 -4.80
C ALA A 299 0.20 4.42 -4.41
N VAL A 300 -0.75 4.39 -5.34
CA VAL A 300 -1.85 3.42 -5.29
C VAL A 300 -1.39 2.18 -6.02
N LYS A 301 -1.59 1.02 -5.42
CA LYS A 301 -1.39 -0.28 -6.07
C LYS A 301 -2.72 -1.02 -6.14
N SER A 302 -2.86 -1.85 -7.16
CA SER A 302 -4.01 -2.72 -7.33
C SER A 302 -3.61 -4.11 -7.76
N ALA A 303 -4.24 -5.13 -7.18
CA ALA A 303 -4.23 -6.47 -7.73
C ALA A 303 -5.22 -6.49 -8.89
N ASN A 304 -4.75 -6.91 -10.08
CA ASN A 304 -5.59 -7.13 -11.24
C ASN A 304 -6.16 -8.55 -11.21
#